data_AF-A0A399RDA5-F1
#
_entry.id   AF-A0A399RDA5-F1
#
_cell.length_a   1.000
_cell.length_b   1.000
_cell.length_c   1.000
_cell.angle_alpha   90.00
_cell.angle_beta   90.00
_cell.angle_gamma   90.00
#
_symmetry.space_group_name_H-M   'P 1'
#
loop_
_entity.id
_entity.type
_entity.pdbx_description
1 polymer ?
#
loop_
_entity_poly.entity_id
_entity_poly.type
_entity_poly.pdbx_seq_one_letter_code
_entity_poly.pdbx_strand_id
1 'polypeptide(L)'
;MTGKTSNPHLTLQKTGYKPGHPWYYLLGGKPLTPKEILNATHRSGYRGYAQERLMALEKLAEPKRSQSLRSERDKFRSDLRRDIRRYRACTRQLRQTVTIIRDGESPISCDDVYTALSLKHNHIVNNFGHLILLDELLSKQKDLFDF
;
A
#
# COMPACT_ATOMS: atom_id res chain seq x y z
N MET A 1 28.50 29.27 28.19
CA MET A 1 28.83 28.33 27.09
C MET A 1 27.53 27.73 26.58
N THR A 2 27.03 28.28 25.48
CA THR A 2 25.76 27.89 24.85
C THR A 2 25.95 26.63 24.00
N GLY A 3 25.50 25.48 24.52
CA GLY A 3 25.50 24.20 23.80
C GLY A 3 24.48 24.24 22.66
N LYS A 4 25.00 24.13 21.43
CA LYS A 4 24.26 24.24 20.18
C LYS A 4 23.17 23.17 20.07
N THR A 5 21.98 23.65 19.73
CA THR A 5 20.88 22.90 19.11
C THR A 5 21.36 22.19 17.85
N SER A 6 21.41 20.86 17.88
CA SER A 6 21.49 20.05 16.67
C SER A 6 20.23 19.20 16.62
N ASN A 7 19.21 19.74 15.94
CA ASN A 7 18.00 19.02 15.57
C ASN A 7 18.12 18.68 14.09
N PRO A 8 18.57 17.47 13.70
CA PRO A 8 18.39 17.00 12.34
C PRO A 8 17.10 16.17 12.38
N HIS A 9 15.97 16.66 11.87
CA HIS A 9 15.67 16.49 10.44
C HIS A 9 16.54 15.38 9.81
N LEU A 10 16.42 14.16 10.33
CA LEU A 10 17.04 12.96 9.80
C LEU A 10 16.45 12.74 8.40
N THR A 11 17.22 13.28 7.46
CA THR A 11 17.07 13.22 6.01
C THR A 11 16.51 11.89 5.56
N LEU A 12 15.43 12.01 4.79
CA LEU A 12 14.50 11.03 4.22
C LEU A 12 15.07 9.77 3.51
N GLN A 13 16.35 9.42 3.62
CA GLN A 13 17.01 8.43 2.75
C GLN A 13 18.06 7.50 3.38
N LYS A 14 18.28 7.48 4.70
CA LYS A 14 19.44 6.77 5.28
C LYS A 14 19.28 5.29 5.65
N THR A 15 18.09 4.69 5.54
CA THR A 15 17.84 3.39 6.21
C THR A 15 17.65 2.20 5.28
N GLY A 16 17.59 2.39 3.95
CA GLY A 16 17.38 1.31 2.97
C GLY A 16 15.98 0.66 3.01
N TYR A 17 15.22 0.84 4.09
CA TYR A 17 13.87 0.31 4.25
C TYR A 17 12.84 1.11 3.44
N LYS A 18 11.82 0.40 2.95
CA LYS A 18 10.69 0.97 2.21
C LYS A 18 9.44 1.03 3.08
N PRO A 19 8.42 1.85 2.75
CA PRO A 19 7.18 1.97 3.53
C PRO A 19 6.40 0.66 3.77
N GLY A 20 6.72 -0.40 3.04
CA GLY A 20 6.21 -1.75 3.28
C GLY A 20 6.91 -2.52 4.40
N HIS A 21 7.88 -1.92 5.09
CA HIS A 21 8.66 -2.53 6.16
C HIS A 21 8.50 -1.75 7.48
N PRO A 22 8.29 -2.40 8.64
CA PRO A 22 8.07 -1.71 9.91
C PRO A 22 9.18 -0.73 10.28
N TRP A 23 10.44 -1.11 10.04
CA TRP A 23 11.63 -0.31 10.35
C TRP A 23 11.68 1.02 9.60
N TYR A 24 10.99 1.14 8.46
CA TYR A 24 10.84 2.43 7.79
C TYR A 24 10.22 3.46 8.72
N TYR A 25 9.15 3.10 9.44
CA TYR A 25 8.43 4.02 10.31
C TYR A 25 9.14 4.20 11.66
N LEU A 26 9.72 3.12 12.20
CA LEU A 26 10.53 3.19 13.43
C LEU A 26 11.66 4.20 13.30
N LEU A 27 12.32 4.23 12.13
CA LEU A 27 13.45 5.13 11.87
C LEU A 27 13.02 6.49 11.30
N GLY A 28 11.77 6.90 11.51
CA GLY A 28 11.27 8.24 11.16
C GLY A 28 10.79 8.41 9.72
N GLY A 29 10.58 7.32 8.99
CA GLY A 29 10.03 7.34 7.63
C GLY A 29 8.62 7.94 7.59
N LYS A 30 8.40 8.87 6.64
CA LYS A 30 7.12 9.57 6.47
C LYS A 30 6.05 8.63 5.87
N PRO A 31 4.90 8.44 6.52
CA PRO A 31 3.77 7.73 5.90
C PRO A 31 3.33 8.38 4.58
N LEU A 32 3.21 7.56 3.54
CA LEU A 32 2.77 7.99 2.22
C LEU A 32 1.27 8.23 2.18
N THR A 33 0.83 9.20 1.40
CA THR A 33 -0.58 9.41 1.08
C THR A 33 -1.09 8.30 0.15
N PRO A 34 -2.39 7.98 0.16
CA PRO A 34 -2.95 7.00 -0.78
C PRO A 34 -2.64 7.31 -2.25
N LYS A 35 -2.55 8.59 -2.63
CA LYS A 35 -2.20 9.02 -3.98
C LYS A 35 -0.72 8.71 -4.31
N GLU A 36 0.19 8.94 -3.37
CA GLU A 36 1.61 8.57 -3.54
C GLU A 36 1.77 7.05 -3.66
N ILE A 37 1.02 6.28 -2.85
CA ILE A 37 1.03 4.81 -2.93
C ILE A 37 0.50 4.35 -4.30
N LEU A 38 -0.64 4.87 -4.76
CA LEU A 38 -1.19 4.55 -6.08
C LEU A 38 -0.18 4.84 -7.20
N ASN A 39 0.42 6.03 -7.21
CA ASN A 39 1.40 6.43 -8.21
C ASN A 39 2.67 5.55 -8.16
N ALA A 40 3.09 5.10 -6.97
CA ALA A 40 4.21 4.18 -6.82
C ALA A 40 3.86 2.78 -7.36
N THR A 41 2.67 2.26 -7.03
CA THR A 41 2.17 0.97 -7.55
C THR A 41 2.04 0.99 -9.07
N HIS A 42 1.49 2.06 -9.64
CA HIS A 42 1.38 2.20 -11.09
C HIS A 42 2.75 2.20 -11.76
N ARG A 43 3.72 2.95 -11.22
CA ARG A 43 5.09 3.02 -11.78
C ARG A 43 5.86 1.71 -11.65
N SER A 44 5.58 0.88 -10.65
CA SER A 44 6.26 -0.41 -10.50
C SER A 44 5.72 -1.50 -11.42
N GLY A 45 4.57 -1.29 -12.06
CA GLY A 45 3.88 -2.32 -12.85
C GLY A 45 3.33 -3.47 -11.99
N TYR A 46 3.24 -3.28 -10.67
CA TYR A 46 2.78 -4.33 -9.77
C TYR A 46 1.28 -4.56 -9.91
N ARG A 47 0.89 -5.82 -10.17
CA ARG A 47 -0.51 -6.24 -10.44
C ARG A 47 -1.21 -6.93 -9.27
N GLY A 48 -0.56 -6.95 -8.11
CA GLY A 48 -1.10 -7.58 -6.90
C GLY A 48 -1.09 -9.11 -6.96
N TYR A 49 -1.22 -9.74 -5.79
CA TYR A 49 -1.16 -11.21 -5.67
C TYR A 49 -2.28 -11.97 -6.39
N ALA A 50 -3.40 -11.30 -6.73
CA ALA A 50 -4.56 -11.96 -7.32
C ALA A 50 -4.48 -12.02 -8.85
N GLN A 51 -3.35 -11.61 -9.45
CA GLN A 51 -3.16 -11.55 -10.89
C GLN A 51 -3.56 -12.85 -11.59
N GLU A 52 -3.06 -14.00 -11.14
CA GLU A 52 -3.37 -15.30 -11.76
C GLU A 52 -4.87 -15.61 -11.75
N ARG A 53 -5.52 -15.39 -10.61
CA ARG A 53 -6.97 -15.56 -10.46
C ARG A 53 -7.75 -14.63 -11.38
N LEU A 54 -7.35 -13.36 -11.48
CA LEU A 54 -8.01 -12.38 -12.36
C LEU A 54 -7.82 -12.74 -13.84
N MET A 55 -6.65 -13.23 -14.22
CA MET A 55 -6.38 -13.73 -15.57
C MET A 55 -7.19 -15.00 -15.89
N ALA A 56 -7.49 -15.84 -14.90
CA ALA A 56 -8.40 -16.97 -15.10
C ALA A 56 -9.84 -16.51 -15.36
N LEU A 57 -10.32 -15.47 -14.65
CA LEU A 57 -11.64 -14.87 -14.89
C LEU A 57 -11.73 -14.22 -16.27
N GLU A 58 -10.66 -13.60 -16.75
CA GLU A 58 -10.58 -13.02 -18.09
C GLU A 58 -10.82 -14.05 -19.19
N LYS A 59 -10.51 -15.33 -18.97
CA LYS A 59 -10.70 -16.40 -19.97
C LYS A 59 -12.15 -16.87 -20.10
N LEU A 60 -13.05 -16.45 -19.21
CA LEU A 60 -14.47 -16.81 -19.31
C LEU A 60 -15.11 -16.19 -20.56
N ALA A 61 -16.18 -16.82 -21.03
CA ALA A 61 -17.07 -16.28 -22.04
C ALA A 61 -17.96 -15.16 -21.46
N GLU A 62 -18.43 -14.27 -22.32
CA GLU A 62 -19.46 -13.30 -21.91
C GLU A 62 -20.81 -13.99 -21.70
N PRO A 63 -21.67 -13.49 -20.77
CA PRO A 63 -21.47 -12.33 -19.90
C PRO A 63 -20.71 -12.65 -18.59
N LYS A 64 -20.35 -13.92 -18.36
CA LYS A 64 -19.78 -14.39 -17.07
C LYS A 64 -18.45 -13.72 -16.76
N ARG A 65 -17.63 -13.48 -17.78
CA ARG A 65 -16.36 -12.75 -17.65
C ARG A 65 -16.57 -11.37 -17.03
N SER A 66 -17.32 -10.51 -17.71
CA SER A 66 -17.49 -9.11 -17.29
C SER A 66 -18.17 -9.00 -15.93
N GLN A 67 -19.17 -9.85 -15.65
CA GLN A 67 -19.82 -9.92 -14.34
C GLN A 67 -18.83 -10.33 -13.22
N SER A 68 -18.02 -11.36 -13.45
CA SER A 68 -17.06 -11.85 -12.45
C SER A 68 -15.97 -10.83 -12.16
N LEU A 69 -15.43 -10.17 -13.20
CA LEU A 69 -14.43 -9.11 -13.04
C LEU A 69 -14.99 -7.88 -12.31
N ARG A 70 -16.24 -7.48 -12.59
CA ARG A 70 -16.90 -6.38 -11.86
C ARG A 70 -17.10 -6.71 -10.39
N SER A 71 -17.51 -7.93 -10.08
CA SER A 71 -17.65 -8.42 -8.70
C SER A 71 -16.33 -8.33 -7.92
N GLU A 72 -15.22 -8.79 -8.52
CA GLU A 72 -13.89 -8.65 -7.91
C GLU A 72 -13.47 -7.20 -7.72
N ARG A 73 -13.76 -6.34 -8.71
CA ARG A 73 -13.48 -4.90 -8.60
C ARG A 73 -14.21 -4.26 -7.42
N ASP A 74 -15.48 -4.62 -7.21
CA ASP A 74 -16.26 -4.07 -6.10
C ASP A 74 -15.75 -4.58 -4.74
N LYS A 75 -15.35 -5.86 -4.67
CA LYS A 75 -14.66 -6.43 -3.51
C LYS A 75 -13.37 -5.67 -3.17
N PHE A 76 -12.44 -5.54 -4.12
CA PHE A 76 -11.16 -4.86 -3.88
C PHE A 76 -11.33 -3.36 -3.60
N ARG A 77 -12.35 -2.70 -4.16
CA ARG A 77 -12.72 -1.33 -3.77
C ARG A 77 -13.16 -1.24 -2.32
N SER A 78 -13.95 -2.21 -1.84
CA SER A 78 -14.37 -2.29 -0.43
C SER A 78 -13.18 -2.51 0.50
N ASP A 79 -12.32 -3.48 0.16
CA ASP A 79 -11.12 -3.80 0.92
C ASP A 79 -10.15 -2.61 0.98
N LEU A 80 -9.92 -1.93 -0.15
CA LEU A 80 -9.10 -0.72 -0.21
C LEU A 80 -9.63 0.38 0.72
N ARG A 81 -10.94 0.64 0.74
CA ARG A 81 -11.54 1.64 1.63
C ARG A 81 -11.30 1.28 3.10
N ARG A 82 -11.48 0.00 3.47
CA ARG A 82 -11.23 -0.51 4.82
C ARG A 82 -9.77 -0.34 5.22
N ASP A 83 -8.84 -0.70 4.32
CA ASP A 83 -7.40 -0.59 4.59
C ASP A 83 -6.95 0.87 4.67
N ILE A 84 -7.44 1.78 3.81
CA ILE A 84 -7.17 3.22 3.91
C ILE A 84 -7.67 3.78 5.24
N ARG A 85 -8.87 3.39 5.70
CA ARG A 85 -9.42 3.85 6.99
C ARG A 85 -8.50 3.45 8.15
N ARG A 86 -8.06 2.18 8.18
CA ARG A 86 -7.16 1.68 9.22
C ARG A 86 -5.77 2.30 9.11
N TYR A 87 -5.23 2.44 7.89
CA TYR A 87 -3.94 3.09 7.64
C TYR A 87 -3.93 4.51 8.19
N ARG A 88 -4.96 5.32 7.89
CA ARG A 88 -5.11 6.68 8.44
C ARG A 88 -5.17 6.71 9.96
N ALA A 89 -5.84 5.72 10.58
CA ALA A 89 -5.88 5.62 12.05
C ALA A 89 -4.48 5.35 12.63
N CYS A 90 -3.74 4.39 12.06
CA CYS A 90 -2.37 4.11 12.49
C CYS A 90 -1.42 5.29 12.22
N THR A 91 -1.60 6.04 11.12
CA THR A 91 -0.81 7.26 10.86
C THR A 91 -1.07 8.34 11.91
N ARG A 92 -2.33 8.51 12.37
CA ARG A 92 -2.65 9.45 13.46
C ARG A 92 -2.00 9.00 14.76
N GLN A 93 -2.09 7.71 15.09
CA GLN A 93 -1.45 7.14 16.27
C GLN A 93 0.07 7.36 16.23
N LEU A 94 0.73 7.08 15.10
CA LEU A 94 2.17 7.32 14.93
C LEU A 94 2.54 8.78 15.20
N ARG A 95 1.74 9.76 14.75
CA ARG A 95 2.00 11.19 14.99
C ARG A 95 1.86 11.59 16.46
N GLN A 96 1.10 10.82 17.23
CA GLN A 96 0.93 11.03 18.67
C GLN A 96 2.02 10.31 19.48
N THR A 97 2.64 9.28 18.91
CA THR A 97 3.78 8.60 19.52
C THR A 97 5.00 9.52 19.47
N VAL A 98 5.52 9.90 20.66
CA VAL A 98 6.82 10.55 20.78
C VAL A 98 7.89 9.44 20.76
N THR A 99 8.47 9.16 19.60
CA THR A 99 9.59 8.22 19.52
C THR A 99 10.87 8.93 19.92
N ILE A 100 11.28 8.80 21.19
CA ILE A 100 12.62 9.20 21.64
C ILE A 100 13.55 8.02 21.38
N ILE A 101 14.12 7.94 20.18
CA ILE A 101 15.30 7.09 19.98
C ILE A 101 16.48 7.91 20.52
N ARG A 102 17.05 7.48 21.65
CA ARG A 102 18.24 8.13 22.21
C ARG A 102 19.43 7.83 21.31
N ASP A 103 20.29 8.82 21.11
CA ASP A 103 21.53 8.65 20.35
C ASP A 103 22.34 7.48 20.95
N GLY A 104 22.63 6.46 20.13
CA GLY A 104 23.38 5.26 20.52
C GLY A 104 22.55 4.03 20.88
N GLU A 105 21.21 4.15 21.01
CA GLU A 105 20.34 2.99 21.22
C GLU A 105 19.90 2.38 19.88
N SER A 106 20.24 1.12 19.65
CA SER A 106 19.65 0.34 18.56
C SER A 106 18.32 -0.24 19.02
N PRO A 107 17.18 0.15 18.44
CA PRO A 107 15.90 -0.43 18.83
C PRO A 107 15.90 -1.93 18.55
N ILE A 108 15.53 -2.73 19.56
CA ILE A 108 15.59 -4.20 19.51
C ILE A 108 14.32 -4.78 18.85
N SER A 109 13.22 -4.03 18.86
CA SER A 109 11.93 -4.44 18.30
C SER A 109 11.14 -3.27 17.70
N CYS A 110 10.17 -3.60 16.85
CA CYS A 110 9.20 -2.64 16.33
C CYS A 110 7.91 -2.72 17.16
N ASP A 111 7.43 -1.59 17.67
CA ASP A 111 6.08 -1.46 18.23
C ASP A 111 5.00 -1.88 17.22
N ASP A 112 3.86 -2.31 17.75
CA ASP A 112 2.69 -2.74 17.00
C ASP A 112 2.21 -1.71 15.96
N VAL A 113 2.38 -0.42 16.24
CA VAL A 113 1.96 0.66 15.33
C VAL A 113 2.78 0.68 14.04
N TYR A 114 4.09 0.41 14.09
CA TYR A 114 4.96 0.39 12.91
C TYR A 114 4.66 -0.83 12.04
N THR A 115 4.47 -1.99 12.68
CA THR A 115 4.06 -3.22 12.01
C THR A 115 2.70 -3.05 11.35
N ALA A 116 1.71 -2.55 12.07
CA ALA A 116 0.38 -2.29 11.53
C ALA A 116 0.40 -1.32 10.33
N LEU A 117 1.21 -0.26 10.38
CA LEU A 117 1.38 0.66 9.26
C LEU A 117 1.98 -0.02 8.03
N SER A 118 3.04 -0.81 8.20
CA SER A 118 3.68 -1.53 7.10
C SER A 118 2.75 -2.53 6.43
N LEU A 119 1.99 -3.29 7.23
CA LEU A 119 1.01 -4.25 6.73
C LEU A 119 -0.11 -3.54 5.96
N LYS A 120 -0.64 -2.44 6.51
CA LYS A 120 -1.71 -1.68 5.83
C LYS A 120 -1.21 -0.98 4.57
N HIS A 121 0.03 -0.50 4.55
CA HIS A 121 0.67 -0.04 3.33
C HIS A 121 0.69 -1.15 2.26
N ASN A 122 1.17 -2.35 2.61
CA ASN A 122 1.27 -3.47 1.66
C ASN A 122 -0.11 -3.91 1.15
N HIS A 123 -1.13 -3.91 2.00
CA HIS A 123 -2.50 -4.19 1.58
C HIS A 123 -3.04 -3.14 0.60
N ILE A 124 -2.76 -1.85 0.83
CA ILE A 124 -3.15 -0.78 -0.09
C ILE A 124 -2.43 -0.95 -1.44
N VAL A 125 -1.13 -1.28 -1.43
CA VAL A 125 -0.37 -1.58 -2.66
C VAL A 125 -0.99 -2.75 -3.42
N ASN A 126 -1.35 -3.83 -2.73
CA ASN A 126 -2.02 -4.99 -3.32
C ASN A 126 -3.34 -4.62 -3.97
N ASN A 127 -4.24 -3.97 -3.22
CA ASN A 127 -5.54 -3.57 -3.73
C ASN A 127 -5.42 -2.62 -4.94
N PHE A 128 -4.48 -1.67 -4.92
CA PHE A 128 -4.23 -0.84 -6.09
C PHE A 128 -3.72 -1.66 -7.29
N GLY A 129 -2.81 -2.61 -7.07
CA GLY A 129 -2.32 -3.48 -8.13
C GLY A 129 -3.44 -4.30 -8.77
N HIS A 130 -4.34 -4.87 -7.96
CA HIS A 130 -5.51 -5.59 -8.48
C HIS A 130 -6.46 -4.68 -9.26
N LEU A 131 -6.72 -3.47 -8.75
CA LEU A 131 -7.65 -2.53 -9.39
C LEU A 131 -7.11 -2.00 -10.71
N ILE A 132 -5.81 -1.72 -10.81
CA ILE A 132 -5.14 -1.34 -12.07
C ILE A 132 -5.33 -2.45 -13.10
N LEU A 133 -5.02 -3.70 -12.72
CA LEU A 133 -5.21 -4.84 -13.61
C LEU A 133 -6.69 -5.01 -14.02
N LEU A 134 -7.62 -4.89 -13.07
CA LEU A 134 -9.04 -5.01 -13.36
C LEU A 134 -9.55 -3.93 -14.32
N ASP A 135 -9.06 -2.70 -14.19
CA ASP A 135 -9.42 -1.63 -15.11
C ASP A 135 -8.86 -1.91 -16.53
N GLU A 136 -7.64 -2.45 -16.65
CA GLU A 136 -7.07 -2.93 -17.93
C GLU A 136 -7.86 -4.09 -18.55
N LEU A 137 -8.33 -5.04 -17.74
CA LEU A 137 -9.11 -6.18 -18.22
C LEU A 137 -10.51 -5.74 -18.66
N LEU A 138 -11.18 -4.94 -17.83
CA LEU A 138 -12.54 -4.45 -18.10
C LEU A 138 -12.61 -3.43 -19.24
N SER A 139 -11.50 -2.76 -19.59
CA SER A 139 -11.46 -1.89 -20.77
C SER A 139 -11.50 -2.67 -22.09
N LYS A 140 -11.29 -3.99 -22.05
CA LYS A 140 -11.46 -4.88 -23.21
C LYS A 140 -12.90 -5.37 -23.26
N GLN A 141 -13.63 -4.96 -24.29
CA GLN A 141 -14.87 -5.61 -24.66
C GLN A 141 -14.52 -6.83 -25.52
N LYS A 142 -14.93 -8.02 -25.09
CA LYS A 142 -14.94 -9.18 -25.98
C LYS A 142 -16.14 -9.05 -26.91
N ASP A 143 -15.98 -9.46 -28.16
CA ASP A 143 -17.10 -9.45 -29.11
C ASP A 143 -18.26 -10.26 -28.55
N LEU A 144 -19.46 -9.68 -28.66
CA LEU A 144 -20.68 -10.31 -28.14
C LEU A 144 -21.14 -11.50 -29.01
N PHE A 145 -20.57 -11.62 -30.21
CA PHE A 145 -20.93 -12.57 -31.24
C PHE A 145 -19.66 -13.08 -31.91
N ASP A 146 -19.13 -14.19 -31.42
CA ASP A 146 -18.27 -15.04 -32.24
C ASP A 146 -19.22 -15.78 -33.21
N PHE A 147 -19.26 -15.37 -34.48
CA PHE A 147 -19.92 -16.14 -35.56
C PHE A 147 -18.96 -17.19 -36.11
#